data_AF-A0A847A992-F1
#
_entry.id   AF-A0A847A992-F1
#
_cell.length_a   1.000
_cell.length_b   1.000
_cell.length_c   1.000
_cell.angle_alpha   90.00
_cell.angle_beta   90.00
_cell.angle_gamma   90.00
#
_symmetry.space_group_name_H-M   'P 1'
#
loop_
_entity.id
_entity.type
_entity.pdbx_description
1 polymer ?
#
loop_
_entity_poly.entity_id
_entity_poly.type
_entity_poly.pdbx_seq_one_letter_code
_entity_poly.pdbx_strand_id
1 'polypeptide(L)' 'WVMEDGKVKSIDLLALELGFGLPRSRSGWPAPAKDSSILEQLAELSAPFGTKLEISGNRAKVILP' A
#
# COMPACT_ATOMS: atom_id res chain seq x y z
N TRP A 1 -4.23 11.87 -0.72
CA TRP A 1 -4.57 11.77 -2.14
C TRP A 1 -4.46 13.15 -2.77
N VAL A 2 -4.32 13.21 -4.09
CA VAL A 2 -4.35 14.44 -4.89
C VAL A 2 -5.55 14.37 -5.83
N MET A 3 -6.30 15.47 -5.91
CA MET A 3 -7.50 15.62 -6.72
C MET A 3 -7.30 16.73 -7.75
N GLU A 4 -7.70 16.50 -8.99
CA GLU A 4 -7.77 17.51 -10.05
C GLU A 4 -9.10 17.35 -10.81
N ASP A 5 -9.77 18.46 -11.11
CA ASP A 5 -11.06 18.48 -11.83
C ASP A 5 -12.13 17.54 -11.25
N GLY A 6 -12.16 17.41 -9.92
CA GLY A 6 -13.09 16.52 -9.21
C GLY A 6 -12.77 15.03 -9.32
N LYS A 7 -11.63 14.66 -9.90
CA LYS A 7 -11.16 13.27 -10.03
C LYS A 7 -9.90 13.04 -9.19
N VAL A 8 -9.78 11.85 -8.60
CA VAL A 8 -8.57 11.43 -7.89
C VAL A 8 -7.49 11.14 -8.93
N LYS A 9 -6.35 11.85 -8.86
CA LYS A 9 -5.20 11.61 -9.73
C LYS A 9 -4.17 10.68 -9.10
N SER A 10 -3.94 10.83 -7.79
CA SER A 10 -3.01 9.93 -7.09
C SER A 10 -3.37 9.69 -5.64
N ILE A 11 -2.98 8.52 -5.13
CA ILE A 11 -3.13 8.14 -3.73
C ILE A 11 -1.79 7.64 -3.22
N ASP A 12 -1.33 8.17 -2.08
CA ASP A 12 -0.14 7.66 -1.40
C ASP A 12 -0.56 6.61 -0.37
N LEU A 13 0.11 5.47 -0.39
CA LEU A 13 -0.09 4.33 0.49
C LEU A 13 1.15 4.11 1.34
N LEU A 14 0.94 3.70 2.59
CA LEU A 14 1.96 3.18 3.49
C LEU A 14 1.55 1.77 3.90
N ALA A 15 2.37 0.77 3.57
CA ALA A 15 2.14 -0.60 3.99
C ALA A 15 2.39 -0.74 5.49
N LEU A 16 1.48 -1.44 6.15
CA LEU A 16 1.53 -1.73 7.59
C LEU A 16 1.44 -3.24 7.81
N GLU A 17 2.17 -3.71 8.81
CA GLU A 17 2.05 -5.06 9.35
C GLU A 17 1.43 -5.02 10.75
N LEU A 18 0.82 -6.13 11.15
CA LEU A 18 0.21 -6.31 12.48
C LEU A 18 0.99 -7.29 13.36
N GLY A 19 2.24 -7.60 13.01
CA GLY A 19 3.10 -8.47 13.83
C GLY A 19 2.62 -9.92 13.95
N PHE A 20 2.05 -10.49 12.88
CA PHE A 20 1.69 -11.91 12.84
C PHE A 20 2.93 -12.78 13.13
N GLY A 21 2.78 -13.77 14.02
CA GLY A 21 3.89 -14.62 14.47
C GLY A 21 4.75 -14.04 15.61
N LEU A 22 4.51 -12.79 16.04
CA LEU A 22 5.13 -12.22 17.24
C LEU A 22 4.36 -12.64 18.52
N PRO A 23 4.96 -12.50 19.72
CA PRO A 23 4.26 -12.70 20.97
C PRO A 23 2.95 -11.91 21.05
N ARG A 24 1.92 -12.47 21.72
CA ARG A 24 0.58 -11.85 21.80
C ARG A 24 0.59 -10.41 22.30
N SER A 25 1.56 -10.01 23.11
CA SER A 25 1.72 -8.63 23.59
C SER A 25 2.08 -7.62 22.49
N ARG A 26 2.66 -8.10 21.38
CA ARG A 26 3.09 -7.28 20.23
C ARG A 26 2.27 -7.56 18.96
N SER A 27 1.59 -8.69 18.89
CA SER A 27 0.64 -9.00 17.82
C SER A 27 -0.55 -8.03 17.86
N GLY A 28 -0.98 -7.55 16.69
CA GLY A 28 -2.08 -6.62 16.52
C GLY A 28 -1.68 -5.14 16.53
N TRP A 29 -0.44 -4.81 16.92
CA TRP A 29 0.04 -3.43 16.87
C TRP A 29 0.48 -3.07 15.44
N PRO A 30 -0.09 -2.01 14.84
CA PRO A 30 0.31 -1.58 13.51
C PRO A 30 1.73 -1.01 13.53
N ALA A 31 2.56 -1.49 12.62
CA ALA A 31 3.90 -0.97 12.37
C ALA A 31 4.15 -0.84 10.86
N PRO A 32 5.00 0.08 10.41
CA PRO A 32 5.41 0.12 9.01
C PRO A 32 5.97 -1.23 8.56
N ALA A 33 5.50 -1.71 7.42
CA ALA A 33 6.03 -2.93 6.81
C ALA A 33 7.53 -2.74 6.53
N LYS A 34 8.29 -3.85 6.62
CA LYS A 34 9.74 -3.83 6.43
C LYS A 34 10.15 -3.89 4.97
N ASP A 35 9.29 -4.46 4.13
CA ASP A 35 9.51 -4.64 2.71
C ASP A 35 8.28 -4.24 1.89
N SER A 36 8.40 -4.40 0.57
CA SER A 36 7.40 -4.05 -0.43
C SER A 36 6.39 -5.15 -0.72
N SER A 37 6.48 -6.33 -0.11
CA SER A 37 5.71 -7.52 -0.52
C SER A 37 4.20 -7.30 -0.51
N ILE A 38 3.67 -6.60 0.51
CA ILE A 38 2.25 -6.23 0.61
C ILE A 38 1.83 -5.34 -0.58
N LEU A 39 2.68 -4.40 -0.97
CA LEU A 39 2.41 -3.47 -2.06
C LEU A 39 2.57 -4.13 -3.43
N GLU A 40 3.50 -5.07 -3.57
CA GLU A 40 3.67 -5.89 -4.78
C GLU A 40 2.44 -6.77 -5.01
N GLN A 41 1.97 -7.45 -3.96
CA GLN A 41 0.74 -8.24 -4.01
C GLN A 41 -0.47 -7.36 -4.32
N LEU A 42 -0.56 -6.16 -3.71
CA LEU A 42 -1.62 -5.20 -4.01
C LEU A 42 -1.56 -4.75 -5.47
N ALA A 43 -0.37 -4.53 -6.03
CA ALA A 43 -0.19 -4.13 -7.42
C ALA A 43 -0.65 -5.24 -8.38
N GLU A 44 -0.31 -6.49 -8.10
CA GLU A 44 -0.77 -7.66 -8.86
C GLU A 44 -2.30 -7.76 -8.87
N LEU A 45 -2.92 -7.66 -7.70
CA LEU A 45 -4.38 -7.71 -7.56
C LEU A 45 -5.10 -6.53 -8.23
N SER A 46 -4.42 -5.38 -8.32
CA SER A 46 -5.00 -4.15 -8.88
C SER A 46 -4.80 -4.03 -10.39
N ALA A 47 -3.85 -4.77 -10.98
CA ALA A 47 -3.51 -4.70 -12.39
C ALA A 47 -4.70 -4.94 -13.35
N PRO A 48 -5.61 -5.90 -13.10
CA PRO A 48 -6.79 -6.11 -13.97
C PRO A 48 -7.74 -4.92 -14.02
N PHE A 49 -7.69 -4.02 -13.04
CA PHE A 49 -8.53 -2.82 -12.97
C PHE A 49 -7.87 -1.60 -13.61
N GLY A 50 -6.70 -1.76 -14.24
CA GLY A 50 -5.96 -0.66 -14.88
C GLY A 50 -5.24 0.27 -13.90
N THR A 51 -5.21 -0.08 -12.62
CA THR A 51 -4.55 0.70 -11.56
C THR A 51 -3.05 0.40 -11.55
N LYS A 52 -2.21 1.44 -11.61
CA LYS A 52 -0.75 1.30 -11.52
C LYS A 52 -0.25 1.80 -10.18
N LEU A 53 0.69 1.08 -9.58
CA LEU A 53 1.35 1.46 -8.32
C LEU A 53 2.84 1.66 -8.57
N GLU A 54 3.35 2.83 -8.21
CA GLU A 54 4.79 3.09 -8.13
C GLU A 54 5.25 2.81 -6.70
N ILE A 55 6.04 1.75 -6.50
CA ILE A 55 6.45 1.28 -5.17
C ILE A 55 7.86 1.79 -4.83
N SER A 56 8.02 2.30 -3.62
CA SER A 56 9.31 2.73 -3.04
C SER A 56 9.39 2.28 -1.58
N GLY A 57 9.99 1.10 -1.36
CA GLY A 57 10.06 0.48 -0.03
C GLY A 57 8.66 0.11 0.47
N ASN A 58 8.29 0.60 1.65
CA ASN A 58 6.96 0.37 2.24
C ASN A 58 5.92 1.44 1.84
N ARG A 59 6.21 2.28 0.85
CA ARG A 59 5.29 3.28 0.31
C ARG A 59 4.96 2.98 -1.14
N ALA A 60 3.75 3.29 -1.56
CA ALA A 60 3.37 3.26 -2.97
C ALA A 60 2.57 4.49 -3.36
N LYS A 61 2.71 4.94 -4.60
CA LYS A 61 1.86 5.94 -5.21
C LYS A 61 0.97 5.26 -6.25
N VAL A 62 -0.33 5.27 -6.02
CA VAL A 62 -1.33 4.81 -6.97
C VAL A 62 -1.54 5.90 -8.01
N ILE A 63 -1.42 5.56 -9.29
CA ILE A 63 -1.74 6.42 -10.41
C ILE A 63 -3.05 5.93 -11.01
N LEU A 64 -4.05 6.81 -11.01
CA LEU A 64 -5.37 6.54 -11.56
C LEU A 64 -5.52 7.28 -12.91
N PRO A 65 -6.16 6.64 -13.93
CA PRO A 65 -6.37 7.25 -15.24
C PRO A 65 -7.31 8.47 -15.22
#